data_AF-A0A831SPY9-F1
#
_entry.id   AF-A0A831SPY9-F1
#
_cell.length_a   1.000
_cell.length_b   1.000
_cell.length_c   1.000
_cell.angle_alpha   90.00
_cell.angle_beta   90.00
_cell.angle_gamma   90.00
#
_symmetry.space_group_name_H-M   'P 1'
#
loop_
_entity.id
_entity.type
_entity.pdbx_description
1 polymer ?
#
loop_
_entity_poly.entity_id
_entity_poly.type
_entity_poly.pdbx_seq_one_letter_code
_entity_poly.pdbx_strand_id
1 'polypeptide(L)'
;MPLLSQKEVFNLKLSCIKVPQLKILASELGVSNNGKATEIIKRIFERKPNEEIVNEFIKKRYRERIKERRAIISDEDLKKELMKVKTFSWGVVQGQLDQKIQAEYVRRFVRYDDLFNNIKAKLHNDVTNYVICTWFNHWTTVLIEEHISTHPKVIPTIK
;
A
#
# COMPACT_ATOMS: atom_id res chain seq x y z
N MET A 1 30.11 3.29 6.42
CA MET A 1 29.80 1.90 5.98
C MET A 1 28.33 1.84 5.60
N PRO A 2 27.95 1.15 4.50
CA PRO A 2 26.54 0.94 4.19
C PRO A 2 25.86 0.09 5.28
N LEU A 3 24.59 0.38 5.57
CA LEU A 3 23.80 -0.30 6.61
C LEU A 3 23.52 -1.78 6.29
N LEU A 4 23.57 -2.17 5.01
CA LEU A 4 23.31 -3.52 4.52
C LEU A 4 24.38 -3.91 3.48
N SER A 5 24.71 -5.19 3.42
CA SER A 5 25.54 -5.75 2.35
C SER A 5 24.77 -5.81 1.03
N GLN A 6 25.49 -5.82 -0.10
CA GLN A 6 24.88 -5.97 -1.42
C GLN A 6 24.04 -7.25 -1.55
N LYS A 7 24.48 -8.33 -0.91
CA LYS A 7 23.75 -9.61 -0.86
C LYS A 7 22.42 -9.48 -0.13
N GLU A 8 22.39 -8.77 1.00
CA GLU A 8 21.15 -8.52 1.75
C GLU A 8 20.18 -7.63 0.96
N VAL A 9 20.69 -6.57 0.34
CA VAL A 9 19.89 -5.69 -0.53
C VAL A 9 19.28 -6.47 -1.68
N PHE A 10 20.06 -7.32 -2.35
CA PHE A 10 19.56 -8.14 -3.45
C PHE A 10 18.49 -9.15 -2.98
N ASN A 11 18.68 -9.76 -1.82
CA ASN A 11 17.68 -10.65 -1.24
C ASN A 11 16.38 -9.90 -0.88
N LEU A 12 16.48 -8.68 -0.35
CA LEU A 12 15.33 -7.82 -0.07
C LEU A 12 14.54 -7.51 -1.36
N LYS A 13 15.24 -7.18 -2.44
CA LYS A 13 14.63 -6.95 -3.77
C LYS A 13 13.87 -8.18 -4.27
N LEU A 14 14.44 -9.37 -4.16
CA LEU A 14 13.74 -10.58 -4.59
C LEU A 14 12.56 -10.93 -3.67
N SER A 15 12.70 -10.69 -2.37
CA SER A 15 11.65 -10.95 -1.37
C SER A 15 10.44 -10.04 -1.49
N CYS A 16 10.58 -8.86 -2.12
CA CYS A 16 9.46 -7.96 -2.35
C CYS A 16 8.63 -8.34 -3.59
N ILE A 17 9.06 -9.32 -4.38
CA ILE A 17 8.36 -9.78 -5.58
C ILE A 17 7.38 -10.89 -5.19
N LYS A 18 6.09 -10.75 -5.56
CA LYS A 18 5.09 -11.81 -5.33
C LYS A 18 5.45 -13.07 -6.11
N VAL A 19 5.09 -14.24 -5.57
CA VAL A 19 5.39 -15.55 -6.18
C VAL A 19 5.04 -15.64 -7.67
N PRO A 20 3.86 -15.18 -8.15
CA PRO A 20 3.55 -15.23 -9.57
C PRO A 20 4.55 -14.44 -10.43
N GLN A 21 4.95 -13.24 -9.99
CA GLN A 21 5.93 -12.42 -10.70
C GLN A 21 7.35 -12.98 -10.59
N LEU A 22 7.69 -13.57 -9.44
CA LEU A 22 8.98 -14.22 -9.24
C LEU A 22 9.17 -15.43 -10.18
N LYS A 23 8.09 -16.16 -10.45
CA LYS A 23 8.10 -17.24 -11.46
C LYS A 23 8.38 -16.72 -12.86
N ILE A 24 7.79 -15.56 -13.22
CA ILE A 24 8.04 -14.93 -14.52
C ILE A 24 9.51 -14.49 -14.61
N LEU A 25 10.04 -13.83 -13.58
CA LEU A 25 11.45 -13.43 -13.52
C LEU A 25 12.39 -14.65 -13.62
N ALA A 26 12.07 -15.74 -12.93
CA ALA A 26 12.85 -16.98 -13.01
C ALA A 26 12.86 -17.53 -14.45
N SER A 27 11.71 -17.53 -15.13
CA SER A 27 11.62 -17.94 -16.54
C SER A 27 12.41 -17.02 -17.47
N GLU A 28 12.33 -15.70 -17.31
CA GLU A 28 13.11 -14.71 -18.08
C GLU A 28 14.62 -14.90 -17.87
N LEU A 29 15.03 -15.32 -16.67
CA LEU A 29 16.42 -15.64 -16.34
C LEU A 29 16.82 -17.08 -16.72
N GLY A 30 15.92 -17.88 -17.30
CA GLY A 30 16.18 -19.28 -17.67
C GLY A 30 16.41 -20.23 -16.49
N VAL A 31 15.80 -19.94 -15.33
CA VAL A 31 15.91 -20.70 -14.08
C VAL A 31 14.60 -21.45 -13.81
N SER A 32 14.67 -22.60 -13.15
CA SER A 32 13.48 -23.36 -12.74
C SER A 32 12.58 -22.52 -11.82
N ASN A 33 11.34 -22.30 -12.26
CA ASN A 33 10.30 -21.49 -11.60
C ASN A 33 9.37 -22.34 -10.69
N ASN A 34 9.70 -23.60 -10.47
CA ASN A 34 8.90 -24.52 -9.66
C ASN A 34 9.17 -24.36 -8.15
N GLY A 35 8.15 -24.61 -7.33
CA GLY A 35 8.28 -24.65 -5.87
C GLY A 35 7.94 -23.34 -5.16
N LYS A 36 8.44 -23.21 -3.93
CA LYS A 36 8.14 -22.09 -3.03
C LYS A 36 8.98 -20.85 -3.37
N ALA A 37 8.54 -19.68 -2.90
CA ALA A 37 9.22 -18.41 -3.12
C ALA A 37 10.73 -18.48 -2.76
N THR A 38 11.04 -19.03 -1.59
CA THR A 38 12.42 -19.16 -1.08
C THR A 38 13.32 -20.01 -1.97
N GLU A 39 12.79 -21.09 -2.54
CA GLU A 39 13.51 -21.96 -3.47
C GLU A 39 13.81 -21.26 -4.78
N ILE A 40 12.82 -20.53 -5.32
CA ILE A 40 12.99 -19.76 -6.56
C ILE A 40 14.02 -18.63 -6.33
N ILE A 41 13.91 -17.89 -5.21
CA ILE A 41 14.89 -16.86 -4.83
C ILE A 41 16.30 -17.46 -4.74
N LYS A 42 16.46 -18.61 -4.08
CA LYS A 42 17.76 -19.27 -3.94
C LYS A 42 18.38 -19.59 -5.31
N ARG A 43 17.59 -20.17 -6.23
CA ARG A 43 18.09 -20.50 -7.58
C ARG A 43 18.41 -19.26 -8.42
N ILE A 44 17.61 -18.20 -8.31
CA ILE A 44 17.92 -16.91 -8.93
C ILE A 44 19.23 -16.36 -8.37
N PHE A 45 19.42 -16.44 -7.04
CA PHE A 45 20.64 -15.98 -6.39
C PHE A 45 21.89 -16.75 -6.84
N GLU A 46 21.79 -18.08 -6.96
CA GLU A 46 22.88 -18.96 -7.41
C GLU A 46 23.36 -18.64 -8.82
N ARG A 47 22.45 -18.19 -9.70
CA ARG A 47 22.80 -17.78 -11.08
C ARG A 47 23.56 -16.45 -11.14
N LYS A 48 23.63 -15.69 -10.04
CA LYS A 48 24.26 -14.37 -9.97
C LYS A 48 23.86 -13.45 -11.13
N PRO A 49 22.54 -13.23 -11.35
CA PRO A 49 22.07 -12.36 -12.41
C PRO A 49 22.59 -10.94 -12.18
N ASN A 50 22.72 -10.18 -13.27
CA ASN A 50 22.97 -8.76 -13.16
C ASN A 50 21.82 -8.09 -12.39
N GLU A 51 22.16 -7.37 -11.32
CA GLU A 51 21.19 -6.68 -10.45
C GLU A 51 20.31 -5.71 -11.24
N GLU A 52 20.82 -5.13 -12.32
CA GLU A 52 20.08 -4.20 -13.17
C GLU A 52 18.88 -4.86 -13.86
N ILE A 53 18.96 -6.17 -14.18
CA ILE A 53 17.83 -6.92 -14.75
C ILE A 53 16.69 -7.00 -13.74
N VAL A 54 17.01 -7.27 -12.48
CA VAL A 54 16.01 -7.34 -11.39
C VAL A 54 15.43 -5.95 -11.11
N ASN A 55 16.27 -4.91 -11.10
CA ASN A 55 15.83 -3.53 -10.94
C ASN A 55 14.83 -3.13 -12.03
N GLU A 56 15.15 -3.40 -13.29
CA GLU A 56 14.26 -3.07 -14.42
C GLU A 56 12.99 -3.90 -14.42
N PHE A 57 13.06 -5.18 -14.03
CA PHE A 57 11.86 -5.99 -13.82
C PHE A 57 10.94 -5.36 -12.77
N ILE A 58 11.48 -5.00 -11.60
CA ILE A 58 10.70 -4.37 -10.52
C ILE A 58 10.07 -3.06 -10.98
N LYS A 59 10.86 -2.18 -11.61
CA LYS A 59 10.37 -0.90 -12.15
C LYS A 59 9.29 -1.12 -13.21
N LYS A 60 9.45 -2.10 -14.09
CA LYS A 60 8.44 -2.44 -15.12
C LYS A 60 7.12 -2.86 -14.47
N ARG A 61 7.15 -3.77 -13.50
CA ARG A 61 5.94 -4.20 -12.77
C ARG A 61 5.27 -3.06 -12.02
N TYR A 62 6.06 -2.18 -11.42
CA TYR A 62 5.51 -1.01 -10.74
C TYR A 62 4.84 -0.04 -11.73
N ARG A 63 5.44 0.18 -12.91
CA ARG A 63 4.83 0.99 -13.99
C ARG A 63 3.53 0.37 -14.52
N GLU A 64 3.44 -0.95 -14.62
CA GLU A 64 2.20 -1.67 -14.97
C GLU A 64 1.10 -1.36 -13.95
N ARG A 65 1.41 -1.45 -12.64
CA ARG A 65 0.47 -1.11 -11.56
C ARG A 65 -0.02 0.34 -11.62
N ILE A 66 0.88 1.30 -11.89
CA ILE A 66 0.50 2.70 -12.08
C ILE A 66 -0.48 2.83 -13.26
N LYS A 67 -0.22 2.14 -14.38
CA LYS A 67 -1.10 2.19 -15.55
C LYS A 67 -2.49 1.64 -15.25
N GLU A 68 -2.58 0.51 -14.54
CA GLU A 68 -3.85 -0.07 -14.10
C GLU A 68 -4.65 0.91 -13.23
N ARG A 69 -3.97 1.57 -12.27
CA ARG A 69 -4.60 2.59 -11.41
C ARG A 69 -5.02 3.83 -12.21
N ARG A 70 -4.20 4.31 -13.15
CA ARG A 70 -4.52 5.43 -14.06
C ARG A 70 -5.71 5.14 -14.98
N ALA A 71 -5.96 3.88 -15.30
CA ALA A 71 -7.11 3.48 -16.11
C ALA A 71 -8.45 3.66 -15.35
N ILE A 72 -8.42 3.64 -14.01
CA ILE A 72 -9.60 3.90 -13.17
C ILE A 72 -9.83 5.41 -13.04
N ILE A 73 -8.77 6.16 -12.72
CA ILE A 73 -8.80 7.62 -12.57
C ILE A 73 -7.44 8.22 -12.89
N SER A 74 -7.44 9.31 -13.66
CA SER A 74 -6.22 10.06 -13.98
C SER A 74 -5.61 10.69 -12.72
N ASP A 75 -4.31 11.02 -12.75
CA ASP A 75 -3.64 11.68 -11.62
C ASP A 75 -4.27 13.06 -11.36
N GLU A 76 -4.63 13.77 -12.43
CA GLU A 76 -5.26 15.08 -12.42
C GLU A 76 -6.66 15.03 -11.82
N ASP A 77 -7.48 14.06 -12.23
CA ASP A 77 -8.84 13.93 -11.70
C ASP A 77 -8.84 13.44 -10.25
N LEU A 78 -7.92 12.52 -9.89
CA LEU A 78 -7.75 12.11 -8.49
C LEU A 78 -7.36 13.31 -7.61
N LYS A 79 -6.46 14.18 -8.09
CA LYS A 79 -6.13 15.43 -7.38
C LYS A 79 -7.36 16.33 -7.21
N LYS A 80 -8.21 16.47 -8.23
CA LYS A 80 -9.46 17.24 -8.11
C LYS A 80 -10.39 16.66 -7.05
N GLU A 81 -10.55 15.34 -7.00
CA GLU A 81 -11.35 14.66 -5.96
C GLU A 81 -10.77 14.92 -4.56
N LEU A 82 -9.46 14.80 -4.38
CA LEU A 82 -8.80 15.08 -3.11
C LEU A 82 -8.99 16.53 -2.67
N MET A 83 -8.96 17.48 -3.60
CA MET A 83 -9.18 18.90 -3.31
C MET A 83 -10.62 19.24 -2.89
N LYS A 84 -11.59 18.32 -3.00
CA LYS A 84 -12.94 18.48 -2.43
C LYS A 84 -12.93 18.38 -0.91
N VAL A 85 -11.94 17.72 -0.31
CA VAL A 85 -11.77 17.65 1.14
C VAL A 85 -11.27 19.01 1.64
N LYS A 86 -12.18 19.84 2.14
CA LYS A 86 -11.87 21.20 2.64
C LYS A 86 -11.50 21.24 4.12
N THR A 87 -12.08 20.34 4.89
CA THR A 87 -11.91 20.27 6.33
C THR A 87 -11.29 18.95 6.69
N PHE A 88 -10.17 19.01 7.41
CA PHE A 88 -9.47 17.84 7.89
C PHE A 88 -9.62 17.77 9.41
N SER A 89 -10.43 16.84 9.92
CA SER A 89 -10.73 16.72 11.35
C SER A 89 -10.48 15.30 11.84
N TRP A 90 -9.36 15.11 12.53
CA TRP A 90 -9.03 13.88 13.24
C TRP A 90 -9.88 13.77 14.52
N GLY A 91 -11.15 13.36 14.38
CA GLY A 91 -12.02 13.11 15.54
C GLY A 91 -11.72 11.79 16.27
N VAL A 92 -11.07 10.84 15.58
CA VAL A 92 -10.68 9.51 16.10
C VAL A 92 -9.39 9.07 15.43
N VAL A 93 -8.47 8.47 16.19
CA VAL A 93 -7.22 7.91 15.66
C VAL A 93 -7.53 6.72 14.74
N GLN A 94 -6.78 6.60 13.64
CA GLN A 94 -6.87 5.48 12.71
C GLN A 94 -6.83 4.13 13.43
N GLY A 95 -7.82 3.27 13.19
CA GLY A 95 -7.92 1.94 13.80
C GLY A 95 -8.59 1.87 15.18
N GLN A 96 -8.96 3.00 15.78
CA GLN A 96 -9.59 3.04 17.12
C GLN A 96 -11.11 3.31 17.09
N LEU A 97 -11.71 3.44 15.90
CA LEU A 97 -13.13 3.74 15.76
C LEU A 97 -14.02 2.68 16.41
N ASP A 98 -13.71 1.40 16.21
CA ASP A 98 -14.47 0.30 16.82
C ASP A 98 -14.39 0.33 18.35
N GLN A 99 -13.18 0.52 18.90
CA GLN A 99 -12.98 0.65 20.34
C GLN A 99 -13.77 1.84 20.92
N LYS A 100 -13.78 2.98 20.21
CA LYS A 100 -14.57 4.16 20.58
C LYS A 100 -16.06 3.86 20.58
N ILE A 101 -16.58 3.19 19.55
CA ILE A 101 -17.99 2.78 19.47
C ILE A 101 -18.35 1.87 20.65
N GLN A 102 -17.53 0.86 20.92
CA GLN A 102 -17.75 -0.08 22.00
C GLN A 102 -17.76 0.58 23.38
N ALA A 103 -16.82 1.50 23.63
CA ALA A 103 -16.66 2.15 24.93
C ALA A 103 -17.66 3.29 25.15
N GLU A 104 -17.85 4.17 24.16
CA GLU A 104 -18.63 5.40 24.33
C GLU A 104 -20.12 5.23 24.00
N TYR A 105 -20.49 4.19 23.24
CA TYR A 105 -21.88 3.98 22.81
C TYR A 105 -22.45 2.67 23.35
N VAL A 106 -21.89 1.52 22.94
CA VAL A 106 -22.47 0.19 23.23
C VAL A 106 -22.50 -0.10 24.74
N ARG A 107 -21.39 0.12 25.46
CA ARG A 107 -21.31 -0.16 26.90
C ARG A 107 -21.88 0.96 27.79
N ARG A 108 -22.14 2.14 27.21
CA ARG A 108 -22.54 3.34 27.96
C ARG A 108 -24.04 3.53 28.02
N PHE A 109 -24.75 3.27 26.93
CA PHE A 109 -26.19 3.50 26.83
C PHE A 109 -26.96 2.19 26.95
N VAL A 110 -27.80 2.08 27.97
CA VAL A 110 -28.68 0.91 28.17
C VAL A 110 -30.01 1.10 27.45
N ARG A 111 -30.53 2.34 27.37
CA ARG A 111 -31.79 2.66 26.71
C ARG A 111 -31.56 2.95 25.23
N TYR A 112 -32.40 2.37 24.38
CA TYR A 112 -32.30 2.50 22.93
C TYR A 112 -32.40 3.96 22.45
N ASP A 113 -33.38 4.71 22.96
CA ASP A 113 -33.60 6.08 22.51
C ASP A 113 -32.40 7.00 22.84
N ASP A 114 -31.79 6.82 24.02
CA ASP A 114 -30.59 7.56 24.42
C ASP A 114 -29.41 7.23 23.51
N LEU A 115 -29.20 5.94 23.20
CA LEU A 115 -28.18 5.49 22.26
C LEU A 115 -28.41 6.11 20.87
N PHE A 116 -29.63 5.99 20.35
CA PHE A 116 -29.98 6.43 19.01
C PHE A 116 -29.84 7.94 18.82
N ASN A 117 -30.27 8.72 19.81
CA ASN A 117 -30.12 10.17 19.80
C ASN A 117 -28.64 10.59 19.80
N ASN A 118 -27.79 9.91 20.58
CA ASN A 118 -26.34 10.19 20.60
C ASN A 118 -25.63 9.77 19.30
N ILE A 119 -26.07 8.68 18.66
CA ILE A 119 -25.55 8.27 17.36
C ILE A 119 -25.80 9.37 16.32
N LYS A 120 -27.03 9.89 16.25
CA LYS A 120 -27.41 10.96 15.32
C LYS A 120 -26.69 12.27 15.63
N ALA A 121 -26.57 12.62 16.91
CA ALA A 121 -25.97 13.88 17.32
C ALA A 121 -24.46 13.93 17.06
N LYS A 122 -23.73 12.82 17.26
CA LYS A 122 -22.26 12.84 17.31
C LYS A 122 -21.58 11.74 16.48
N LEU A 123 -21.97 10.47 16.67
CA LEU A 123 -21.25 9.35 16.05
C LEU A 123 -21.25 9.44 14.53
N HIS A 124 -22.36 9.84 13.93
CA HIS A 124 -22.46 9.98 12.48
C HIS A 124 -21.36 10.89 11.93
N ASN A 125 -21.19 12.09 12.49
CA ASN A 125 -20.17 13.03 12.06
C ASN A 125 -18.75 12.52 12.32
N ASP A 126 -18.51 11.88 13.47
CA ASP A 126 -17.21 11.28 13.81
C ASP A 126 -16.81 10.20 12.79
N VAL A 127 -17.75 9.32 12.42
CA VAL A 127 -17.53 8.25 11.43
C VAL A 127 -17.32 8.85 10.04
N THR A 128 -18.15 9.82 9.62
CA THR A 128 -17.99 10.50 8.33
C THR A 128 -16.62 11.15 8.20
N ASN A 129 -16.21 11.92 9.21
CA ASN A 129 -14.90 12.58 9.23
C ASN A 129 -13.76 11.56 9.18
N TYR A 130 -13.86 10.47 9.95
CA TYR A 130 -12.89 9.38 9.94
C TYR A 130 -12.73 8.76 8.56
N VAL A 131 -13.83 8.41 7.88
CA VAL A 131 -13.80 7.80 6.55
C VAL A 131 -13.19 8.75 5.53
N ILE A 132 -13.58 10.04 5.54
CA ILE A 132 -13.04 11.03 4.61
C ILE A 132 -11.53 11.22 4.82
N CYS A 133 -11.08 11.36 6.07
CA CYS A 133 -9.66 11.56 6.38
C CYS A 133 -8.82 10.34 6.01
N THR A 134 -9.30 9.12 6.32
CA THR A 134 -8.58 7.88 6.00
C THR A 134 -8.53 7.63 4.49
N TRP A 135 -9.61 7.93 3.77
CA TRP A 135 -9.64 7.90 2.30
C TRP A 135 -8.66 8.91 1.70
N PHE A 136 -8.69 10.16 2.16
CA PHE A 136 -7.78 11.21 1.69
C PHE A 136 -6.32 10.78 1.88
N ASN A 137 -5.95 10.34 3.09
CA ASN A 137 -4.60 9.91 3.40
C ASN A 137 -4.14 8.73 2.54
N HIS A 138 -5.02 7.75 2.30
CA HIS A 138 -4.72 6.62 1.44
C HIS A 138 -4.33 7.10 0.04
N TRP A 139 -5.16 7.93 -0.59
CA TRP A 139 -4.93 8.36 -1.96
C TRP A 139 -3.81 9.38 -2.11
N THR A 140 -3.59 10.26 -1.12
CA THR A 140 -2.38 11.09 -1.12
C THR A 140 -1.12 10.26 -0.98
N THR A 141 -1.15 9.20 -0.16
CA THR A 141 -0.02 8.27 -0.01
C THR A 141 0.27 7.56 -1.33
N VAL A 142 -0.76 7.04 -2.00
CA VAL A 142 -0.63 6.44 -3.34
C VAL A 142 0.04 7.41 -4.32
N LEU A 143 -0.44 8.65 -4.42
CA LEU A 143 0.14 9.65 -5.33
C LEU A 143 1.60 9.99 -4.99
N ILE A 144 1.93 10.16 -3.70
CA ILE A 144 3.29 10.46 -3.25
C ILE A 144 4.21 9.28 -3.52
N GLU A 145 3.79 8.06 -3.18
CA GLU A 145 4.56 6.84 -3.42
C GLU A 145 4.84 6.65 -4.90
N GLU A 146 3.85 6.82 -5.77
CA GLU A 146 4.03 6.69 -7.21
C GLU A 146 4.96 7.77 -7.75
N HIS A 147 4.84 9.01 -7.29
CA HIS A 147 5.74 10.09 -7.68
C HIS A 147 7.20 9.76 -7.32
N ILE A 148 7.46 9.38 -6.06
CA ILE A 148 8.81 9.00 -5.60
C ILE A 148 9.32 7.77 -6.34
N SER A 149 8.47 6.76 -6.52
CA SER A 149 8.82 5.48 -7.13
C SER A 149 9.12 5.56 -8.63
N THR A 150 8.68 6.62 -9.31
CA THR A 150 9.04 6.87 -10.71
C THR A 150 10.42 7.49 -10.87
N HIS A 151 11.05 7.96 -9.79
CA HIS A 151 12.38 8.56 -9.87
C HIS A 151 13.44 7.52 -10.29
N PRO A 152 14.36 7.84 -11.23
CA PRO A 152 15.29 6.85 -11.80
C PRO A 152 16.18 6.11 -10.78
N LYS A 153 16.51 6.79 -9.67
CA LYS A 153 17.34 6.26 -8.57
C LYS A 153 16.57 5.47 -7.50
N VAL A 154 15.25 5.32 -7.65
CA VAL A 154 14.42 4.59 -6.69
C VAL A 154 14.06 3.23 -7.26
N ILE A 155 14.19 2.18 -6.44
CA ILE A 155 13.65 0.85 -6.72
C ILE A 155 12.42 0.67 -5.84
N PRO A 156 11.21 0.63 -6.42
CA PRO A 156 9.99 0.56 -5.62
C PRO A 156 9.73 -0.85 -5.10
N THR A 157 8.92 -0.93 -4.06
CA THR A 157 8.43 -2.20 -3.51
C THR A 157 7.16 -2.62 -4.24
N ILE A 158 7.12 -3.85 -4.78
CA ILE A 158 5.98 -4.39 -5.54
C ILE A 158 5.19 -5.48 -4.79
N LYS A 159 5.22 -5.42 -3.46
CA LYS A 159 4.64 -6.44 -2.56
C LYS A 159 3.11 -6.49 -2.58
#